data_AF-A0A6B1DA25-F1
#
_entry.id   AF-A0A6B1DA25-F1
#
_cell.length_a   1.000
_cell.length_b   1.000
_cell.length_c   1.000
_cell.angle_alpha   90.00
_cell.angle_beta   90.00
_cell.angle_gamma   90.00
#
_symmetry.space_group_name_H-M   'P 1'
#
loop_
_entity.id
_entity.type
_entity.pdbx_description
1 polymer ?
#
loop_
_entity_poly.entity_id
_entity_poly.type
_entity_poly.pdbx_seq_one_letter_code
_entity_poly.pdbx_strand_id
1 'polypeptide(L)'
;MEPGIPGSILGNGVLFILLNISFFRPLDEFFADGEQIAGRIKGTKPAPGFDEVLMPGEPEARSAASRQRDGIPLDDTTWTQIVEVAEKLGVDPIV
;
A
#
# COMPACT_ATOMS: atom_id res chain seq x y z
N MET A 1 -19.43 19.41 -11.32
CA MET A 1 -17.96 19.38 -11.35
C MET A 1 -17.53 20.82 -11.46
N GLU A 2 -16.92 21.40 -10.41
CA GLU A 2 -16.45 22.79 -10.51
C GLU A 2 -15.34 22.88 -11.56
N PRO A 3 -15.30 23.96 -12.37
CA PRO A 3 -14.23 24.15 -13.33
C PRO A 3 -12.90 24.32 -12.60
N GLY A 4 -11.91 23.50 -12.94
CA GLY A 4 -10.54 23.66 -12.43
C GLY A 4 -9.95 25.03 -12.78
N ILE A 5 -8.97 25.47 -11.99
CA ILE A 5 -8.31 26.78 -12.12
C ILE A 5 -7.81 26.99 -13.57
N PRO A 6 -8.25 28.05 -14.27
CA PRO A 6 -7.79 28.35 -15.64
C PRO A 6 -6.28 28.51 -15.70
N GLY A 7 -5.61 27.74 -16.57
CA GLY A 7 -4.15 27.78 -16.74
C GLY A 7 -3.37 26.76 -15.91
N SER A 8 -4.03 25.93 -15.09
CA SER A 8 -3.37 24.78 -14.49
C SER A 8 -3.12 23.70 -15.55
N ILE A 9 -1.85 23.45 -15.83
CA ILE A 9 -1.43 22.19 -16.43
C ILE A 9 -1.65 21.15 -15.32
N LEU A 10 -2.51 20.15 -15.54
CA LEU A 10 -2.64 19.00 -14.63
C LEU A 10 -1.29 18.25 -14.62
N GLY A 11 -0.38 18.71 -13.77
CA GLY A 11 0.92 18.10 -13.56
C GLY A 11 0.89 17.30 -12.28
N ASN A 12 1.30 16.02 -12.34
CA ASN A 12 1.58 15.24 -11.16
C ASN A 12 3.07 15.44 -10.79
N GLY A 13 3.35 16.43 -9.94
CA GLY A 13 4.69 16.65 -9.42
C GLY A 13 5.05 15.60 -8.36
N VAL A 14 6.01 14.73 -8.64
CA VAL A 14 6.45 13.67 -7.73
C VAL A 14 7.94 13.82 -7.43
N LEU A 15 8.32 13.66 -6.16
CA LEU A 15 9.71 13.63 -5.70
C LEU A 15 10.05 12.24 -5.15
N PHE A 16 11.17 11.69 -5.61
CA PHE A 16 11.75 10.46 -5.06
C PHE A 16 13.09 10.79 -4.40
N ILE A 17 13.31 10.24 -3.21
CA ILE A 17 14.59 10.33 -2.48
C ILE A 17 15.06 8.90 -2.22
N LEU A 18 16.26 8.58 -2.71
CA LEU A 18 16.87 7.27 -2.52
C LEU A 18 18.16 7.46 -1.72
N LEU A 19 18.26 6.76 -0.59
CA LEU A 19 19.42 6.82 0.31
C LEU A 19 20.03 5.42 0.40
N ASN A 20 21.28 5.27 -0.01
CA ASN A 20 22.01 4.02 0.22
C ASN A 20 22.57 4.03 1.65
N ILE A 21 21.96 3.22 2.51
CA ILE A 21 22.27 3.11 3.95
C ILE A 21 23.74 2.75 4.19
N SER A 22 24.37 1.99 3.29
CA SER A 22 25.76 1.53 3.43
C SER A 22 26.79 2.66 3.45
N PHE A 23 26.44 3.86 2.99
CA PHE A 23 27.29 5.06 3.12
C PHE A 23 27.29 5.65 4.53
N PHE A 24 26.30 5.30 5.36
CA PHE A 24 26.12 5.85 6.70
C PHE A 24 26.56 4.87 7.78
N ARG A 25 26.28 3.57 7.60
CA ARG A 25 26.64 2.51 8.56
C ARG A 25 26.53 1.10 7.95
N PRO A 26 27.06 0.05 8.61
CA PRO A 26 26.83 -1.35 8.23
C PRO A 26 25.33 -1.69 8.21
N LEU A 27 24.92 -2.47 7.20
CA LEU A 27 23.50 -2.79 6.97
C LEU A 27 22.92 -3.68 8.07
N ASP A 28 23.68 -4.69 8.51
CA ASP A 28 23.28 -5.62 9.56
C ASP A 28 22.97 -4.88 10.87
N GLU A 29 23.81 -3.93 11.27
CA GLU A 29 23.55 -3.12 12.46
C GLU A 29 22.33 -2.20 12.28
N PHE A 30 22.14 -1.61 11.09
CA PHE A 30 20.96 -0.78 10.81
C PHE A 30 19.67 -1.59 10.93
N PHE A 31 19.64 -2.79 10.36
CA PHE A 31 18.48 -3.67 10.44
C PHE A 31 18.23 -4.16 11.87
N ALA A 32 19.29 -4.53 12.61
CA ALA A 32 19.17 -4.95 14.01
C ALA A 32 18.56 -3.85 14.90
N ASP A 33 18.98 -2.59 14.72
CA ASP A 33 18.39 -1.45 15.44
C ASP A 33 16.92 -1.23 15.03
N GLY A 34 16.62 -1.36 13.73
CA GLY A 34 15.27 -1.26 13.20
C GLY A 34 14.32 -2.30 13.81
N GLU A 35 14.77 -3.56 13.89
CA GLU A 35 14.04 -4.65 14.54
C GLU A 35 13.81 -4.38 16.03
N GLN A 36 14.83 -3.87 16.75
CA GLN A 36 14.69 -3.52 18.15
C GLN A 36 13.65 -2.41 18.37
N ILE A 37 13.69 -1.35 17.55
CA ILE A 37 12.74 -0.24 17.62
C ILE A 37 11.33 -0.72 17.31
N ALA A 38 11.15 -1.49 16.22
CA ALA A 38 9.87 -2.05 15.83
C ALA A 38 9.30 -2.94 16.95
N GLY A 39 10.13 -3.81 17.54
CA GLY A 39 9.75 -4.66 18.66
C GLY A 39 9.29 -3.86 19.89
N ARG A 40 9.97 -2.75 20.22
CA ARG A 40 9.55 -1.87 21.32
C ARG A 40 8.21 -1.22 21.05
N ILE A 41 7.98 -0.71 19.83
CA ILE A 41 6.71 -0.08 19.45
C ILE A 41 5.57 -1.10 19.53
N LYS A 42 5.76 -2.29 18.94
CA LYS A 42 4.77 -3.36 18.99
C LYS A 42 4.47 -3.87 20.39
N GLY A 43 5.47 -3.85 21.28
CA GLY A 43 5.33 -4.25 22.67
C GLY A 43 4.61 -3.23 23.56
N THR A 44 4.24 -2.06 23.04
CA THR A 44 3.49 -1.07 23.83
C THR A 44 2.05 -1.52 24.08
N LYS A 45 1.47 -1.05 25.20
CA LYS A 45 0.08 -1.36 25.54
C LYS A 45 -0.87 -0.77 24.46
N PRO A 46 -1.74 -1.58 23.83
CA PRO A 46 -2.74 -1.07 22.91
C PRO A 46 -3.70 -0.09 23.59
N ALA A 47 -4.25 0.84 22.80
CA ALA A 47 -5.30 1.73 23.26
C ALA A 47 -6.59 0.94 23.60
N PRO A 48 -7.50 1.47 24.45
CA PRO A 48 -8.77 0.82 24.71
C PRO A 48 -9.55 0.54 23.41
N GLY A 49 -10.04 -0.69 23.27
CA GLY A 49 -10.76 -1.14 22.05
C GLY A 49 -9.85 -1.68 20.94
N PHE A 50 -8.54 -1.81 21.18
CA PHE A 50 -7.60 -2.40 20.24
C PHE A 50 -6.85 -3.58 20.88
N ASP A 51 -6.58 -4.61 20.08
CA ASP A 51 -5.93 -5.84 20.55
C ASP A 51 -4.40 -5.81 20.42
N GLU A 52 -3.87 -5.05 19.46
CA GLU A 52 -2.43 -4.97 19.19
C GLU A 52 -2.02 -3.62 18.60
N VAL A 53 -0.71 -3.33 18.66
CA VAL A 53 -0.08 -2.22 17.95
C VAL A 53 0.57 -2.76 16.67
N LEU A 54 0.20 -2.19 15.53
CA LEU A 54 0.70 -2.58 14.21
C LEU A 54 1.75 -1.60 13.70
N MET A 55 2.75 -2.11 13.00
CA MET A 55 3.72 -1.29 12.27
C MET A 55 3.15 -0.86 10.90
N PRO A 56 3.55 0.31 10.36
CA PRO A 56 3.25 0.67 8.98
C PRO A 56 3.69 -0.44 8.01
N GLY A 57 2.80 -0.86 7.11
CA GLY A 57 3.03 -1.96 6.18
C GLY A 57 2.52 -3.32 6.66
N GLU A 58 2.29 -3.55 7.96
CA GLU A 58 1.73 -4.82 8.45
C GLU A 58 0.28 -5.06 8.00
N PRO A 59 -0.66 -4.09 8.11
CA PRO A 59 -2.02 -4.27 7.61
C PRO A 59 -2.04 -4.63 6.12
N GLU A 60 -1.20 -3.97 5.32
CA GLU A 60 -1.06 -4.19 3.89
C GLU A 60 -0.48 -5.58 3.60
N ALA A 61 0.55 -6.01 4.34
CA ALA A 61 1.13 -7.35 4.21
C ALA A 61 0.12 -8.44 4.56
N ARG A 62 -0.68 -8.25 5.62
CA ARG A 62 -1.78 -9.17 5.99
C ARG A 62 -2.85 -9.24 4.90
N SER A 63 -3.25 -8.07 4.37
CA SER A 63 -4.23 -7.97 3.29
C SER A 63 -3.73 -8.60 2.00
N ALA A 64 -2.46 -8.39 1.65
CA ALA A 64 -1.82 -9.01 0.48
C ALA A 64 -1.76 -10.53 0.59
N ALA A 65 -1.32 -11.05 1.75
CA ALA A 65 -1.29 -12.50 1.99
C ALA A 65 -2.69 -13.13 1.93
N SER A 66 -3.69 -12.44 2.48
CA SER A 66 -5.09 -12.86 2.39
C SER A 66 -5.57 -12.91 0.94
N ARG A 67 -5.39 -11.81 0.19
CA ARG A 67 -5.84 -11.70 -1.21
C ARG A 67 -5.10 -12.63 -2.16
N GLN A 68 -3.84 -12.97 -1.87
CA GLN A 68 -3.09 -13.94 -2.65
C GLN A 68 -3.63 -15.37 -2.48
N ARG A 69 -4.12 -15.69 -1.29
CA ARG A 69 -4.68 -17.02 -0.98
C ARG A 69 -6.16 -17.12 -1.37
N ASP A 70 -6.94 -16.11 -1.03
CA ASP A 70 -8.40 -16.15 -1.04
C ASP A 70 -9.00 -15.40 -2.24
N GLY A 71 -8.18 -14.67 -3.02
CA GLY A 71 -8.61 -13.81 -4.12
C GLY A 71 -8.83 -12.35 -3.70
N ILE A 72 -8.87 -11.44 -4.68
CA ILE A 72 -9.15 -10.02 -4.43
C ILE A 72 -10.67 -9.81 -4.42
N PRO A 73 -11.28 -9.35 -3.32
CA PRO A 73 -12.70 -9.03 -3.31
C PRO A 73 -12.95 -7.78 -4.16
N LEU A 74 -13.89 -7.89 -5.10
CA LEU A 74 -14.40 -6.80 -5.92
C LEU A 74 -15.89 -6.65 -5.68
N ASP A 75 -16.38 -5.42 -5.60
CA ASP A 75 -17.81 -5.15 -5.58
C ASP A 75 -18.41 -5.25 -7.00
N ASP A 76 -19.73 -5.46 -7.06
CA ASP A 76 -20.45 -5.66 -8.32
C ASP A 76 -20.31 -4.47 -9.29
N THR A 77 -20.19 -3.24 -8.77
CA THR A 77 -20.05 -2.05 -9.62
C THR A 77 -18.70 -2.04 -10.30
N THR A 78 -17.63 -2.28 -9.53
CA THR A 78 -16.27 -2.38 -10.06
C THR A 78 -16.15 -3.52 -11.07
N TRP A 79 -16.71 -4.70 -10.78
CA TRP A 79 -16.70 -5.82 -11.72
C TRP A 79 -17.42 -5.50 -13.02
N THR A 80 -18.59 -4.87 -12.95
CA THR A 80 -19.35 -4.43 -14.13
C THR A 80 -18.53 -3.50 -15.00
N GLN A 81 -17.84 -2.52 -14.41
CA GLN A 81 -16.98 -1.59 -15.15
C GLN A 81 -15.82 -2.28 -15.86
N ILE A 82 -15.21 -3.28 -15.22
CA ILE A 82 -14.13 -4.08 -15.83
C ILE A 82 -14.66 -4.84 -17.05
N VAL A 83 -15.81 -5.52 -16.92
CA VAL A 83 -16.43 -6.28 -18.01
C VAL A 83 -16.80 -5.37 -19.19
N GLU A 84 -17.41 -4.21 -18.95
CA GLU A 84 -17.76 -3.26 -20.01
C GLU A 84 -16.55 -2.79 -20.82
N VAL A 85 -15.40 -2.60 -20.17
CA VAL A 85 -14.15 -2.23 -20.84
C VAL A 85 -13.59 -3.42 -21.62
N ALA A 86 -13.63 -4.62 -21.05
CA ALA A 86 -13.18 -5.85 -21.70
C ALA A 86 -13.96 -6.10 -23.02
N GLU A 87 -15.28 -5.97 -22.98
CA GLU A 87 -16.16 -6.11 -24.15
C GLU A 87 -15.84 -5.09 -25.24
N LYS A 88 -15.66 -3.81 -24.89
CA LYS A 88 -15.29 -2.74 -25.83
C LYS A 88 -13.97 -3.01 -26.54
N LEU A 89 -13.05 -3.70 -25.86
CA LEU A 89 -11.72 -4.03 -26.38
C LEU A 89 -11.66 -5.44 -27.01
N GLY A 90 -12.73 -6.23 -26.94
CA GLY A 90 -12.77 -7.59 -27.46
C GLY A 90 -11.85 -8.57 -26.71
N VAL A 91 -11.62 -8.35 -25.41
CA VAL A 91 -10.85 -9.25 -24.53
C VAL A 91 -11.77 -9.97 -23.56
N ASP A 92 -11.43 -11.20 -23.18
CA ASP A 92 -12.22 -11.95 -22.20
C ASP A 92 -11.88 -11.48 -20.77
N PRO A 93 -12.87 -11.08 -19.95
CA PRO A 93 -12.63 -10.53 -18.62
C PRO A 93 -12.15 -11.54 -17.55
N ILE A 94 -12.06 -12.84 -17.86
CA ILE A 94 -11.77 -13.89 -16.85
C ILE A 94 -10.48 -14.69 -17.15
N VAL A 95 -9.76 -14.39 -18.25
CA VAL A 95 -8.71 -15.28 -18.82
C VAL A 95 -7.30 -14.78 -18.63
#